data_AF-A0A7X6TWL6-F1
#
_entry.id   AF-A0A7X6TWL6-F1
#
_cell.length_a   1.000
_cell.length_b   1.000
_cell.length_c   1.000
_cell.angle_alpha   90.00
_cell.angle_beta   90.00
_cell.angle_gamma   90.00
#
_symmetry.space_group_name_H-M   'P 1'
#
loop_
_entity.id
_entity.type
_entity.pdbx_description
1 polymer ?
#
loop_
_entity_poly.entity_id
_entity_poly.type
_entity_poly.pdbx_seq_one_letter_code
_entity_poly.pdbx_strand_id
1 'polypeptide(L)'
;MKDRILNSIKEFIQGFRDGSIWHHSLIRFVLIGVFNTLHFWIWYNLFLKLNILYPVAFTLGFVLSMVGSFFLNTYFTFKTKPSWQKFIRFPLTTLPNYIISQVGLWIFVEQLALPKNISGLLASLVAIPVTYLVTKHILTGEASSQYPSTSKYQSAYQKDALEKGKKMPWLDSKDLLILAGFIVFALVAHRYIFKSGFLYGDDHTDSTVQMIYFLPYLIKEVLLKGHFWAWTYGMGGDIFSEFSYYYTTSPIIWSLLPLYKVLPEAWYTLENSLNLKLFISIYKQVWIMGLMYILLRYEKRSRGSSFAAAIVYAGGIYYMWNANFFDFMTDAYLWVPLMVLGFRIWEKKRNFWPLVLSAALAAINNYYFAYHTYFFFILFVLIMARPPKKLTGFKAKFQGWFKEVGGYAWQGVAALLLSMVAFLPAVFSFLKIDRFDTVNPVSLFYSPDFYYNMPINLFFNNSTLGIPMLILLALFINYKHTSELTDRKVLLLLVFVILYMLPFTGYFLNGMNYHSERWFYLLLFVFSYAFADILDEMKKPHRFNLFWLGLIFVISAALIIFRWDVIKGFDDKDKY
;
A
#
# COMPACT_ATOMS: atom_id res chain seq x y z
N MET A 1 56.11 -5.77 -6.93
CA MET A 1 54.74 -6.03 -6.41
C MET A 1 54.73 -6.20 -4.89
N LYS A 2 55.64 -7.02 -4.34
CA LYS A 2 55.82 -7.22 -2.88
C LYS A 2 56.10 -5.93 -2.10
N ASP A 3 56.96 -5.04 -2.61
CA ASP A 3 57.28 -3.76 -1.94
C ASP A 3 56.14 -2.74 -1.97
N ARG A 4 55.30 -2.78 -3.01
CA ARG A 4 54.08 -1.96 -3.09
C ARG A 4 53.07 -2.38 -2.02
N ILE A 5 52.89 -3.68 -1.82
CA ILE A 5 52.00 -4.23 -0.78
C ILE A 5 52.56 -3.89 0.61
N LEU A 6 53.86 -4.08 0.82
CA LEU A 6 54.50 -3.75 2.11
C LEU A 6 54.40 -2.25 2.44
N ASN A 7 54.57 -1.38 1.45
CA ASN A 7 54.42 0.07 1.64
C ASN A 7 52.98 0.45 1.91
N SER A 8 52.00 -0.12 1.19
CA SER A 8 50.57 0.11 1.51
C SER A 8 50.18 -0.41 2.89
N ILE A 9 50.77 -1.52 3.36
CA ILE A 9 50.56 -2.03 4.72
C ILE A 9 51.18 -1.07 5.76
N LYS A 10 52.40 -0.56 5.51
CA LYS A 10 53.04 0.41 6.40
C LYS A 10 52.27 1.73 6.47
N GLU A 11 51.81 2.25 5.34
CA GLU A 11 50.93 3.43 5.26
C GLU A 11 49.62 3.20 6.01
N PHE A 12 49.02 2.01 5.89
CA PHE A 12 47.81 1.65 6.63
C PHE A 12 48.04 1.59 8.15
N ILE A 13 49.14 0.99 8.60
CA ILE A 13 49.51 0.91 10.03
C ILE A 13 49.81 2.31 10.60
N GLN A 14 50.51 3.15 9.84
CA GLN A 14 50.82 4.52 10.23
C GLN A 14 49.55 5.37 10.30
N GLY A 15 48.63 5.21 9.33
CA GLY A 15 47.32 5.84 9.33
C GLY A 15 46.44 5.48 10.53
N PHE A 16 46.63 4.28 11.08
CA PHE A 16 45.94 3.83 12.30
C PHE A 16 46.47 4.53 13.56
N ARG A 17 47.78 4.85 13.60
CA ARG A 17 48.43 5.54 14.73
C ARG A 17 48.16 7.03 14.76
N ASP A 18 48.08 7.68 13.60
CA ASP A 18 47.89 9.14 13.51
C ASP A 18 46.42 9.57 13.31
N GLY A 19 45.51 8.61 13.15
CA GLY A 19 44.09 8.85 12.94
C GLY A 19 43.71 9.30 11.53
N SER A 20 44.65 9.42 10.59
CA SER A 20 44.38 9.79 9.21
C SER A 20 43.50 8.78 8.47
N ILE A 21 43.49 7.53 8.94
CA ILE A 21 42.66 6.44 8.38
C ILE A 21 41.16 6.75 8.45
N TRP A 22 40.74 7.54 9.45
CA TRP A 22 39.37 7.98 9.65
C TRP A 22 38.90 9.00 8.59
N HIS A 23 39.82 9.56 7.79
CA HIS A 23 39.47 10.42 6.66
C HIS A 23 38.96 9.61 5.45
N HIS A 24 39.31 8.33 5.32
CA HIS A 24 38.85 7.50 4.21
C HIS A 24 37.38 7.11 4.35
N SER A 25 36.56 7.50 3.38
CA SER A 25 35.11 7.19 3.39
C SER A 25 34.83 5.69 3.23
N LEU A 26 35.70 4.92 2.56
CA LEU A 26 35.52 3.47 2.48
C LEU A 26 35.66 2.79 3.86
N ILE A 27 36.60 3.24 4.68
CA ILE A 27 36.85 2.66 6.02
C ILE A 27 35.69 2.99 6.95
N ARG A 28 35.24 4.25 6.94
CA ARG A 28 34.01 4.66 7.66
C ARG A 28 32.77 3.88 7.20
N PHE A 29 32.67 3.59 5.90
CA PHE A 29 31.58 2.80 5.33
C PHE A 29 31.59 1.36 5.85
N VAL A 30 32.75 0.69 5.83
CA VAL A 30 32.91 -0.69 6.35
C VAL A 30 32.57 -0.74 7.85
N LEU A 31 33.06 0.21 8.63
CA LEU A 31 32.76 0.31 10.06
C LEU A 31 31.26 0.50 10.33
N ILE A 32 30.60 1.35 9.56
CA ILE A 32 29.14 1.50 9.65
C ILE A 32 28.43 0.23 9.20
N GLY A 33 28.95 -0.53 8.23
CA GLY A 33 28.43 -1.84 7.87
C GLY A 33 28.47 -2.84 9.03
N VAL A 34 29.59 -2.91 9.76
CA VAL A 34 29.73 -3.75 10.95
C VAL A 34 28.76 -3.30 12.05
N PHE A 35 28.74 -2.00 12.35
CA PHE A 35 27.80 -1.43 13.32
C PHE A 35 26.34 -1.69 12.92
N ASN A 36 26.01 -1.56 11.64
CA ASN A 36 24.66 -1.78 11.14
C ASN A 36 24.22 -3.24 11.30
N THR A 37 25.15 -4.18 11.10
CA THR A 37 24.89 -5.60 11.31
C THR A 37 24.60 -5.90 12.78
N LEU A 38 25.37 -5.31 13.69
CA LEU A 38 25.11 -5.39 15.13
C LEU A 38 23.78 -4.73 15.51
N HIS A 39 23.51 -3.55 14.97
CA HIS A 39 22.27 -2.82 15.20
C HIS A 39 21.04 -3.61 14.74
N PHE A 40 21.10 -4.22 13.55
CA PHE A 40 20.10 -5.18 13.07
C PHE A 40 19.94 -6.35 14.04
N TRP A 41 21.04 -7.00 14.42
CA TRP A 41 21.04 -8.20 15.26
C TRP A 41 20.43 -7.93 16.65
N ILE A 42 20.75 -6.78 17.26
CA ILE A 42 20.17 -6.36 18.55
C ILE A 42 18.65 -6.25 18.43
N TRP A 43 18.16 -5.52 17.43
CA TRP A 43 16.72 -5.35 17.22
C TRP A 43 16.02 -6.66 16.92
N TYR A 44 16.57 -7.44 16.01
CA TYR A 44 16.02 -8.73 15.62
C TYR A 44 15.80 -9.61 16.85
N ASN A 45 16.82 -9.80 17.68
CA ASN A 45 16.70 -10.64 18.85
C ASN A 45 15.83 -10.03 19.96
N LEU A 46 15.84 -8.70 20.11
CA LEU A 46 14.92 -8.04 21.04
C LEU A 46 13.47 -8.34 20.66
N PHE A 47 13.13 -8.22 19.38
CA PHE A 47 11.81 -8.55 18.89
C PHE A 47 11.46 -10.02 19.07
N LEU A 48 12.39 -10.94 18.79
CA LEU A 48 12.18 -12.37 19.09
C LEU A 48 11.84 -12.61 20.56
N LYS A 49 12.55 -11.96 21.49
CA LYS A 49 12.29 -12.09 22.93
C LYS A 49 11.03 -11.37 23.42
N LEU A 50 10.47 -10.48 22.61
CA LEU A 50 9.13 -9.92 22.80
C LEU A 50 8.04 -10.83 22.20
N ASN A 51 8.37 -12.08 21.85
CA ASN A 51 7.50 -13.05 21.19
C ASN A 51 6.95 -12.56 19.84
N ILE A 52 7.66 -11.63 19.19
CA ILE A 52 7.33 -11.21 17.83
C ILE A 52 7.82 -12.30 16.88
N LEU A 53 6.96 -12.79 15.97
CA LEU A 53 7.33 -13.83 15.00
C LEU A 53 8.60 -13.45 14.24
N TYR A 54 9.46 -14.45 13.99
CA TYR A 54 10.79 -14.22 13.44
C TYR A 54 10.84 -13.43 12.11
N PRO A 55 9.89 -13.56 11.14
CA PRO A 55 9.93 -12.76 9.92
C PRO A 55 9.68 -11.26 10.21
N VAL A 56 8.87 -10.98 11.23
CA VAL A 56 8.50 -9.64 11.68
C VAL A 56 9.64 -9.01 12.45
N ALA A 57 10.21 -9.75 13.39
CA ALA A 57 11.42 -9.37 14.09
C ALA A 57 12.53 -9.01 13.09
N PHE A 58 12.69 -9.83 12.05
CA PHE A 58 13.71 -9.62 11.02
C PHE A 58 13.44 -8.33 10.23
N THR A 59 12.22 -8.14 9.74
CA THR A 59 11.88 -6.95 8.94
C THR A 59 11.97 -5.67 9.77
N LEU A 60 11.46 -5.67 11.01
CA LEU A 60 11.56 -4.52 11.91
C LEU A 60 13.01 -4.17 12.21
N GLY A 61 13.82 -5.17 12.57
CA GLY A 61 15.24 -4.97 12.83
C GLY A 61 15.99 -4.48 11.60
N PHE A 62 15.65 -5.02 10.43
CA PHE A 62 16.26 -4.61 9.16
C PHE A 62 15.97 -3.14 8.86
N VAL A 63 14.71 -2.72 8.96
CA VAL A 63 14.31 -1.34 8.67
C VAL A 63 14.92 -0.36 9.68
N LEU A 64 14.91 -0.68 10.97
CA LEU A 64 15.53 0.16 12.00
C LEU A 64 17.05 0.28 11.80
N SER A 65 17.72 -0.82 11.43
CA SER A 65 19.14 -0.76 11.07
C SER A 65 19.36 0.12 9.84
N MET A 66 18.57 -0.06 8.79
CA MET A 66 18.68 0.69 7.54
C MET A 66 18.51 2.20 7.75
N VAL A 67 17.55 2.59 8.60
CA VAL A 67 17.38 3.99 9.02
C VAL A 67 18.67 4.49 9.67
N GLY A 68 19.20 3.78 10.68
CA GLY A 68 20.45 4.15 11.33
C GLY A 68 21.64 4.23 10.36
N SER A 69 21.78 3.24 9.48
CA SER A 69 22.81 3.17 8.44
C SER A 69 22.76 4.36 7.49
N PHE A 70 21.56 4.84 7.12
CA PHE A 70 21.43 6.04 6.29
C PHE A 70 22.03 7.27 6.97
N PHE A 71 21.68 7.55 8.24
CA PHE A 71 22.18 8.74 8.93
C PHE A 71 23.66 8.64 9.21
N LEU A 72 24.14 7.47 9.63
CA LEU A 72 25.57 7.24 9.84
C LEU A 72 26.34 7.41 8.53
N ASN A 73 25.88 6.83 7.42
CA ASN A 73 26.56 7.03 6.15
C ASN A 73 26.48 8.48 5.67
N THR A 74 25.37 9.16 5.92
CA THR A 74 25.19 10.55 5.50
C THR A 74 26.07 11.51 6.29
N TYR A 75 25.98 11.49 7.62
CA TYR A 75 26.71 12.41 8.50
C TYR A 75 28.16 12.02 8.71
N PHE A 76 28.43 10.72 8.93
CA PHE A 76 29.75 10.25 9.30
C PHE A 76 30.56 9.75 8.09
N THR A 77 30.04 8.88 7.22
CA THR A 77 30.82 8.36 6.06
C THR A 77 31.08 9.42 5.01
N PHE A 78 30.02 10.00 4.44
CA PHE A 78 30.10 10.85 3.27
C PHE A 78 30.03 12.34 3.61
N LYS A 79 29.72 12.69 4.87
CA LYS A 79 29.65 14.08 5.37
C LYS A 79 28.79 14.97 4.46
N THR A 80 27.65 14.44 4.02
CA THR A 80 26.69 15.17 3.19
C THR A 80 25.46 15.54 4.01
N LYS A 81 24.67 16.49 3.53
CA LYS A 81 23.39 16.80 4.17
C LYS A 81 22.38 15.70 3.86
N PRO A 82 21.62 15.19 4.87
CA PRO A 82 20.53 14.28 4.61
C PRO A 82 19.47 14.98 3.77
N SER A 83 18.95 14.25 2.80
CA SER A 83 17.77 14.62 2.05
C SER A 83 16.88 13.41 1.93
N TRP A 84 15.59 13.65 1.78
CA TRP A 84 14.61 12.58 1.58
C TRP A 84 14.80 11.83 0.28
N GLN A 85 15.29 12.50 -0.76
CA GLN A 85 15.61 11.84 -2.03
C GLN A 85 16.70 10.79 -1.81
N LYS A 86 17.72 11.13 -1.02
CA LYS A 86 18.76 10.19 -0.59
C LYS A 86 18.18 9.08 0.29
N PHE A 87 17.32 9.41 1.25
CA PHE A 87 16.71 8.42 2.17
C PHE A 87 15.85 7.39 1.44
N ILE A 88 14.96 7.83 0.54
CA ILE A 88 14.07 6.94 -0.23
C ILE A 88 14.85 6.07 -1.21
N ARG A 89 15.98 6.59 -1.75
CA ARG A 89 16.87 5.80 -2.63
C ARG A 89 17.82 4.89 -1.84
N PHE A 90 18.03 5.14 -0.55
CA PHE A 90 18.99 4.39 0.26
C PHE A 90 18.71 2.88 0.34
N PRO A 91 17.46 2.39 0.43
CA PRO A 91 17.19 0.95 0.31
C PRO A 91 17.76 0.31 -0.96
N LEU A 92 17.86 1.06 -2.07
CA LEU A 92 18.42 0.53 -3.32
C LEU A 92 19.91 0.21 -3.20
N THR A 93 20.59 0.70 -2.16
CA THR A 93 22.00 0.36 -1.89
C THR A 93 22.19 -1.11 -1.52
N THR A 94 21.15 -1.80 -1.03
CA THR A 94 21.24 -3.21 -0.62
C THR A 94 21.06 -4.19 -1.78
N LEU A 95 20.43 -3.77 -2.88
CA LEU A 95 20.21 -4.58 -4.08
C LEU A 95 21.51 -5.10 -4.71
N PRO A 96 22.52 -4.25 -5.00
CA PRO A 96 23.81 -4.72 -5.48
C PRO A 96 24.44 -5.74 -4.54
N ASN A 97 24.30 -5.53 -3.22
CA ASN A 97 24.85 -6.45 -2.24
C ASN A 97 24.24 -7.85 -2.36
N TYR A 98 22.91 -7.91 -2.40
CA TYR A 98 22.18 -9.17 -2.55
C TYR A 98 22.52 -9.88 -3.86
N ILE A 99 22.47 -9.17 -4.99
CA ILE A 99 22.73 -9.76 -6.31
C ILE A 99 24.16 -10.30 -6.40
N ILE A 100 25.16 -9.51 -6.00
CA ILE A 100 26.57 -9.93 -6.05
C ILE A 100 26.83 -11.07 -5.08
N SER A 101 26.23 -11.03 -3.88
CA SER A 101 26.38 -12.11 -2.91
C SER A 101 25.78 -13.42 -3.42
N GLN A 102 24.62 -13.38 -4.09
CA GLN A 102 24.01 -14.59 -4.67
C GLN A 102 24.81 -15.17 -5.85
N VAL A 103 25.28 -14.31 -6.76
CA VAL A 103 26.13 -14.75 -7.87
C VAL A 103 27.47 -15.26 -7.36
N GLY A 104 28.09 -14.55 -6.42
CA GLY A 104 29.35 -14.93 -5.80
C GLY A 104 29.25 -16.25 -5.05
N LEU A 105 28.16 -16.46 -4.31
CA LEU A 105 27.90 -17.73 -3.61
C LEU A 105 27.78 -18.89 -4.61
N TRP A 106 27.04 -18.71 -5.71
CA TRP A 106 26.94 -19.71 -6.77
C TRP A 106 28.30 -20.04 -7.40
N ILE A 107 29.13 -19.03 -7.70
CA ILE A 107 30.49 -19.25 -8.24
C ILE A 107 31.36 -20.00 -7.24
N PHE A 108 31.40 -19.55 -5.98
CA PHE A 108 32.28 -20.14 -4.97
C PHE A 108 31.90 -21.57 -4.63
N VAL A 109 30.60 -21.87 -4.53
CA VAL A 109 30.12 -23.21 -4.19
C VAL A 109 30.15 -24.15 -5.40
N GLU A 110 29.57 -23.75 -6.53
CA GLU A 110 29.35 -24.65 -7.67
C GLU A 110 30.54 -24.69 -8.65
N GLN A 111 31.28 -23.59 -8.81
CA GLN A 111 32.38 -23.53 -9.79
C GLN A 111 33.75 -23.75 -9.14
N LEU A 112 33.94 -23.27 -7.91
CA LEU A 112 35.22 -23.38 -7.19
C LEU A 112 35.21 -24.45 -6.09
N ALA A 113 34.09 -25.16 -5.90
CA ALA A 113 33.91 -26.22 -4.90
C ALA A 113 34.30 -25.80 -3.47
N LEU A 114 34.14 -24.51 -3.12
CA LEU A 114 34.45 -24.01 -1.80
C LEU A 114 33.37 -24.43 -0.78
N PRO A 115 33.76 -24.66 0.48
CA PRO A 115 32.79 -24.92 1.56
C PRO A 115 31.74 -23.81 1.68
N LYS A 116 30.46 -24.20 1.82
CA LYS A 116 29.30 -23.28 1.86
C LYS A 116 29.40 -22.25 2.99
N ASN A 117 29.96 -22.65 4.13
CA ASN A 117 30.17 -21.80 5.31
C ASN A 117 31.13 -20.63 5.05
N ILE A 118 32.19 -20.83 4.25
CA ILE A 118 33.17 -19.78 3.92
C ILE A 118 32.69 -18.96 2.71
N SER A 119 32.03 -19.61 1.75
CA SER A 119 31.57 -19.00 0.50
C SER A 119 30.62 -17.82 0.71
N GLY A 120 29.70 -17.91 1.68
CA GLY A 120 28.80 -16.80 2.01
C GLY A 120 29.54 -15.56 2.53
N LEU A 121 30.54 -15.76 3.38
CA LEU A 121 31.41 -14.70 3.89
C LEU A 121 32.19 -14.04 2.74
N LEU A 122 32.86 -14.83 1.91
CA LEU A 122 33.62 -14.34 0.76
C LEU A 122 32.74 -13.56 -0.23
N ALA A 123 31.53 -14.06 -0.52
CA ALA A 123 30.61 -13.41 -1.45
C ALA A 123 30.14 -12.05 -0.93
N SER A 124 29.87 -11.94 0.37
CA SER A 124 29.50 -10.68 1.01
C SER A 124 30.65 -9.66 1.01
N LEU A 125 31.91 -10.10 1.19
CA LEU A 125 33.09 -9.24 1.12
C LEU A 125 33.30 -8.66 -0.28
N VAL A 126 33.11 -9.47 -1.32
CA VAL A 126 33.20 -9.04 -2.73
C VAL A 126 32.13 -8.00 -3.07
N ALA A 127 30.98 -8.04 -2.40
CA ALA A 127 29.91 -7.08 -2.64
C ALA A 127 30.21 -5.68 -2.07
N ILE A 128 31.03 -5.56 -1.02
CA ILE A 128 31.28 -4.30 -0.28
C ILE A 128 31.72 -3.14 -1.20
N PRO A 129 32.71 -3.29 -2.11
CA PRO A 129 33.15 -2.18 -2.96
C PRO A 129 32.03 -1.63 -3.86
N VAL A 130 31.19 -2.52 -4.42
CA VAL A 130 30.08 -2.10 -5.28
C VAL A 130 28.98 -1.44 -4.47
N THR A 131 28.62 -2.01 -3.31
CA THR A 131 27.69 -1.38 -2.36
C THR A 131 28.17 0.01 -1.95
N TYR A 132 29.48 0.17 -1.68
CA TYR A 132 30.09 1.46 -1.36
C TYR A 132 29.95 2.45 -2.52
N LEU A 133 30.25 2.05 -3.76
CA LEU A 133 30.15 2.94 -4.93
C LEU A 133 28.72 3.40 -5.17
N VAL A 134 27.74 2.50 -5.08
CA VAL A 134 26.32 2.84 -5.23
C VAL A 134 25.86 3.76 -4.10
N THR A 135 26.26 3.46 -2.86
CA THR A 135 25.93 4.31 -1.71
C THR A 135 26.56 5.70 -1.83
N LYS A 136 27.84 5.77 -2.24
CA LYS A 136 28.53 7.01 -2.52
C LYS A 136 27.79 7.79 -3.60
N HIS A 137 27.45 7.16 -4.72
CA HIS A 137 26.71 7.82 -5.80
C HIS A 137 25.37 8.39 -5.32
N ILE A 138 24.58 7.62 -4.57
CA ILE A 138 23.29 8.07 -4.04
C ILE A 138 23.47 9.21 -3.04
N LEU A 139 24.46 9.15 -2.14
CA LEU A 139 24.63 10.12 -1.06
C LEU A 139 25.45 11.36 -1.46
N THR A 140 26.35 11.27 -2.44
CA THR A 140 27.21 12.38 -2.90
C THR A 140 26.83 12.94 -4.26
N GLY A 141 26.04 12.21 -5.06
CA GLY A 141 25.70 12.56 -6.46
C GLY A 141 24.81 13.78 -6.66
N GLU A 142 24.43 14.49 -5.61
CA GLU A 142 23.67 15.75 -5.69
C GLU A 142 24.42 16.86 -4.94
N ALA A 143 25.55 17.29 -5.49
CA ALA A 143 26.13 18.58 -5.16
C ALA A 143 25.29 19.68 -5.85
N SER A 144 24.89 20.68 -5.07
CA SER A 144 24.35 21.98 -5.53
C SER A 144 23.16 21.94 -6.49
N SER A 145 21.95 21.83 -5.96
CA SER A 145 20.88 22.71 -6.40
C SER A 145 20.60 23.69 -5.27
N GLN A 146 21.24 24.86 -5.32
CA GLN A 146 20.67 26.08 -4.74
C GLN A 146 19.24 26.20 -5.28
N TYR A 147 18.26 25.84 -4.46
CA TYR A 147 16.87 25.97 -4.85
C TYR A 147 16.44 27.42 -4.64
N PRO A 148 15.95 28.11 -5.68
CA PRO A 148 15.28 29.39 -5.49
C PRO A 148 14.03 29.16 -4.64
N SER A 149 13.76 30.14 -3.78
CA SER A 149 12.58 30.27 -2.93
C SER A 149 11.28 29.77 -3.57
N THR A 150 10.49 29.12 -2.72
CA THR A 150 9.11 28.67 -2.90
C THR A 150 8.20 29.62 -3.69
N SER A 151 8.14 29.42 -5.01
CA SER A 151 6.95 29.63 -5.87
C SER A 151 7.12 29.08 -7.29
N LYS A 152 8.34 28.63 -7.65
CA LYS A 152 8.74 28.34 -9.04
C LYS A 152 8.82 26.85 -9.41
N TYR A 153 8.09 25.94 -8.76
CA TYR A 153 7.99 24.54 -9.17
C TYR A 153 6.86 24.32 -10.19
N GLN A 154 6.87 25.11 -11.26
CA GLN A 154 6.35 24.68 -12.55
C GLN A 154 7.55 24.14 -13.30
N SER A 155 7.51 22.87 -13.73
CA SER A 155 8.60 22.28 -14.52
C SER A 155 8.96 23.20 -15.68
N ALA A 156 10.24 23.26 -16.10
CA ALA A 156 10.65 24.10 -17.23
C ALA A 156 9.81 23.85 -18.51
N TYR A 157 9.27 22.63 -18.64
CA TYR A 157 8.30 22.24 -19.65
C TYR A 157 6.89 22.86 -19.47
N GLN A 158 6.42 23.02 -18.24
CA GLN A 158 5.16 23.72 -17.92
C GLN A 158 5.25 25.22 -18.12
N LYS A 159 6.41 25.84 -17.89
CA LYS A 159 6.63 27.26 -18.18
C LYS A 159 6.59 27.55 -19.68
N ASP A 160 7.29 26.76 -20.48
CA ASP A 160 7.28 26.89 -21.95
C ASP A 160 5.86 26.64 -22.52
N ALA A 161 5.06 25.76 -21.89
CA ALA A 161 3.66 25.54 -22.26
C ALA A 161 2.69 26.66 -21.80
N LEU A 162 2.98 27.30 -20.66
CA LEU A 162 2.25 28.47 -20.15
C LEU A 162 2.54 29.72 -21.01
N GLU A 163 3.80 29.93 -21.39
CA GLU A 163 4.22 31.00 -22.32
C GLU A 163 3.62 30.80 -23.72
N LYS A 164 3.39 29.55 -24.15
CA LYS A 164 2.79 29.20 -25.46
C LYS A 164 1.27 29.04 -25.44
N GLY A 165 0.56 29.35 -24.35
CA GLY A 165 -0.90 29.28 -24.26
C GLY A 165 -1.53 27.89 -24.49
N LYS A 166 -0.71 26.82 -24.52
CA LYS A 166 -1.21 25.45 -24.74
C LYS A 166 -1.77 24.91 -23.43
N LYS A 167 -3.09 24.72 -23.36
CA LYS A 167 -3.74 23.92 -22.29
C LYS A 167 -3.18 22.50 -22.33
N MET A 168 -2.19 22.21 -21.49
CA MET A 168 -1.68 20.85 -21.36
C MET A 168 -2.76 19.95 -20.76
N PRO A 169 -3.02 18.78 -21.34
CA PRO A 169 -3.85 17.78 -20.69
C PRO A 169 -3.18 17.35 -19.38
N TRP A 170 -3.99 17.08 -18.35
CA TRP A 170 -3.49 16.66 -17.04
C TRP A 170 -2.95 15.22 -17.03
N LEU A 171 -3.11 14.49 -18.14
CA LEU A 171 -2.45 13.23 -18.49
C LEU A 171 -1.72 13.40 -19.83
N ASP A 172 -0.49 12.90 -19.96
CA ASP A 172 0.27 12.87 -21.22
C ASP A 172 0.63 11.44 -21.65
N SER A 173 1.39 11.29 -22.74
CA SER A 173 1.82 9.99 -23.27
C SER A 173 2.63 9.15 -22.28
N LYS A 174 3.37 9.78 -21.36
CA LYS A 174 4.10 9.06 -20.31
C LYS A 174 3.16 8.50 -19.26
N ASP A 175 2.08 9.22 -18.96
CA ASP A 175 1.03 8.73 -18.08
C ASP A 175 0.32 7.51 -18.70
N LEU A 176 0.11 7.48 -20.02
CA LEU A 176 -0.43 6.30 -20.72
C LEU A 176 0.49 5.08 -20.64
N LEU A 177 1.81 5.28 -20.76
CA LEU A 177 2.79 4.18 -20.60
C LEU A 177 2.76 3.60 -19.17
N ILE A 178 2.59 4.44 -18.15
CA ILE A 178 2.47 3.98 -16.77
C ILE A 178 1.17 3.17 -16.58
N LEU A 179 0.05 3.66 -17.15
CA LEU A 179 -1.22 2.93 -17.13
C LEU A 179 -1.09 1.56 -17.82
N ALA A 180 -0.40 1.48 -18.96
CA ALA A 180 -0.09 0.20 -19.61
C ALA A 180 0.84 -0.68 -18.75
N GLY A 181 1.77 -0.09 -18.01
CA GLY A 181 2.64 -0.77 -17.06
C GLY A 181 1.88 -1.51 -15.95
N PHE A 182 0.68 -1.05 -15.57
CA PHE A 182 -0.15 -1.76 -14.60
C PHE A 182 -0.65 -3.12 -15.12
N ILE A 183 -0.79 -3.29 -16.43
CA ILE A 183 -1.12 -4.60 -17.04
C ILE A 183 0.03 -5.57 -16.78
N VAL A 184 1.28 -5.15 -17.04
CA VAL A 184 2.47 -5.96 -16.78
C VAL A 184 2.59 -6.29 -15.30
N PHE A 185 2.38 -5.30 -14.42
CA PHE A 185 2.40 -5.53 -12.98
C PHE A 185 1.35 -6.57 -12.56
N ALA A 186 0.10 -6.43 -13.02
CA ALA A 186 -0.98 -7.34 -12.69
C ALA A 186 -0.68 -8.77 -13.18
N LEU A 187 -0.15 -8.93 -14.39
CA LEU A 187 0.28 -10.24 -14.91
C LEU A 187 1.39 -10.86 -14.06
N VAL A 188 2.39 -10.07 -13.64
CA VAL A 188 3.47 -10.54 -12.77
C VAL A 188 2.95 -10.93 -11.39
N ALA A 189 2.04 -10.14 -10.81
CA ALA A 189 1.42 -10.44 -9.52
C ALA A 189 0.62 -11.75 -9.56
N HIS A 190 -0.04 -12.05 -10.68
CA HIS A 190 -0.79 -13.28 -10.88
C HIS A 190 0.06 -14.47 -11.34
N ARG A 191 1.34 -14.26 -11.72
CA ARG A 191 2.25 -15.32 -12.21
C ARG A 191 2.35 -16.51 -11.27
N TYR A 192 2.31 -16.27 -9.96
CA TYR A 192 2.35 -17.35 -8.97
C TYR A 192 1.19 -18.34 -9.18
N ILE A 193 -0.02 -17.86 -9.43
CA ILE A 193 -1.21 -18.70 -9.62
C ILE A 193 -1.09 -19.54 -10.90
N PHE A 194 -0.57 -18.93 -11.98
CA PHE A 194 -0.28 -19.66 -13.23
C PHE A 194 0.79 -20.74 -13.05
N LYS A 195 1.71 -20.59 -12.09
CA LYS A 195 2.77 -21.57 -11.80
C LYS A 195 2.35 -22.65 -10.82
N SER A 196 1.59 -22.30 -9.78
CA SER A 196 1.14 -23.24 -8.76
C SER A 196 0.00 -24.12 -9.25
N GLY A 197 -0.81 -23.64 -10.21
CA GLY A 197 -2.06 -24.28 -10.63
C GLY A 197 -3.12 -24.29 -9.52
N PHE A 198 -2.82 -23.67 -8.38
CA PHE A 198 -3.63 -23.66 -7.17
C PHE A 198 -4.12 -22.24 -6.91
N LEU A 199 -5.45 -22.06 -6.94
CA LEU A 199 -6.10 -20.88 -6.37
C LEU A 199 -5.80 -20.82 -4.88
N TYR A 200 -5.55 -19.63 -4.34
CA TYR A 200 -5.62 -19.47 -2.89
C TYR A 200 -7.05 -19.78 -2.43
N GLY A 201 -7.21 -20.93 -1.76
CA GLY A 201 -8.49 -21.48 -1.34
C GLY A 201 -8.25 -22.87 -0.74
N ASP A 202 -8.58 -23.07 0.54
CA ASP A 202 -8.64 -24.44 1.05
C ASP A 202 -9.79 -25.17 0.35
N ASP A 203 -9.56 -26.41 -0.05
CA ASP A 203 -10.61 -27.28 -0.57
C ASP A 203 -11.76 -27.36 0.46
N HIS A 204 -13.01 -27.37 -0.02
CA HIS A 204 -14.23 -27.39 0.79
C HIS A 204 -14.61 -26.09 1.52
N THR A 205 -14.02 -24.97 1.14
CA THR A 205 -14.49 -23.63 1.56
C THR A 205 -15.64 -23.11 0.69
N ASP A 206 -16.39 -22.10 1.16
CA ASP A 206 -17.48 -21.46 0.39
C ASP A 206 -17.04 -21.00 -1.01
N SER A 207 -15.78 -20.61 -1.18
CA SER A 207 -15.22 -20.18 -2.47
C SER A 207 -15.13 -21.32 -3.50
N THR A 208 -14.80 -22.54 -3.04
CA THR A 208 -14.64 -23.74 -3.88
C THR A 208 -15.95 -24.52 -4.03
N VAL A 209 -16.85 -24.45 -3.05
CA VAL A 209 -18.13 -25.20 -3.07
C VAL A 209 -19.27 -24.38 -3.67
N GLN A 210 -19.22 -23.04 -3.62
CA GLN A 210 -20.31 -22.18 -4.11
C GLN A 210 -19.84 -21.23 -5.20
N MET A 211 -18.82 -20.40 -4.91
CA MET A 211 -18.46 -19.27 -5.80
C MET A 211 -17.90 -19.71 -7.16
N ILE A 212 -17.28 -20.89 -7.26
CA ILE A 212 -16.77 -21.41 -8.53
C ILE A 212 -17.89 -21.84 -9.49
N TYR A 213 -19.05 -22.24 -8.96
CA TYR A 213 -20.22 -22.64 -9.73
C TYR A 213 -21.07 -21.45 -10.16
N PHE A 214 -21.24 -20.46 -9.27
CA PHE A 214 -22.12 -19.32 -9.53
C PHE A 214 -21.67 -18.44 -10.68
N LEU A 215 -20.38 -18.15 -10.80
CA LEU A 215 -19.88 -17.25 -11.84
C LEU A 215 -20.20 -17.74 -13.28
N PRO A 216 -19.81 -18.96 -13.70
CA PRO A 216 -20.15 -19.45 -15.04
C PRO A 216 -21.66 -19.61 -15.23
N TYR A 217 -22.39 -20.03 -14.19
CA TYR A 217 -23.85 -20.15 -14.23
C TYR A 217 -24.53 -18.79 -14.50
N LEU A 218 -24.16 -17.76 -13.75
CA LEU A 218 -24.73 -16.42 -13.87
C LEU A 218 -24.37 -15.76 -15.19
N ILE A 219 -23.18 -16.01 -15.73
CA ILE A 219 -22.84 -15.55 -17.07
C ILE A 219 -23.77 -16.18 -18.11
N LYS A 220 -24.01 -17.49 -18.04
CA LYS A 220 -24.91 -18.19 -18.96
C LYS A 220 -26.35 -17.72 -18.83
N GLU A 221 -26.93 -17.80 -17.63
CA GLU A 221 -28.36 -17.49 -17.43
C GLU A 221 -28.66 -16.00 -17.49
N VAL A 222 -27.89 -15.15 -16.80
CA VAL A 222 -28.19 -13.72 -16.71
C VAL A 222 -27.62 -12.96 -17.90
N LEU A 223 -26.31 -13.05 -18.15
CA LEU A 223 -25.65 -12.15 -19.11
C LEU A 223 -25.87 -12.56 -20.56
N LEU A 224 -25.84 -13.86 -20.86
CA LEU A 224 -25.99 -14.37 -22.22
C LEU A 224 -27.45 -14.60 -22.61
N LYS A 225 -28.26 -15.19 -21.72
CA LYS A 225 -29.69 -15.49 -21.99
C LYS A 225 -30.66 -14.40 -21.53
N GLY A 226 -30.26 -13.50 -20.63
CA GLY A 226 -31.14 -12.45 -20.11
C GLY A 226 -32.19 -12.96 -19.11
N HIS A 227 -31.98 -14.14 -18.52
CA HIS A 227 -32.89 -14.73 -17.56
C HIS A 227 -32.61 -14.19 -16.16
N PHE A 228 -33.62 -13.55 -15.56
CA PHE A 228 -33.61 -13.15 -14.14
C PHE A 228 -34.29 -14.20 -13.23
N TRP A 229 -34.91 -15.22 -13.83
CA TRP A 229 -35.49 -16.38 -13.15
C TRP A 229 -34.95 -17.65 -13.82
N ALA A 230 -34.63 -18.69 -13.06
CA ALA A 230 -34.34 -19.99 -13.64
C ALA A 230 -34.96 -21.15 -12.86
N TRP A 231 -35.60 -22.05 -13.61
CA TRP A 231 -36.14 -23.31 -13.11
C TRP A 231 -35.07 -24.31 -12.70
N THR A 232 -33.84 -24.16 -13.20
CA THR A 232 -32.71 -25.04 -12.87
C THR A 232 -32.03 -24.68 -11.54
N TYR A 233 -32.44 -23.58 -10.91
CA TYR A 233 -31.90 -23.14 -9.63
C TYR A 233 -32.84 -23.60 -8.50
N GLY A 234 -32.45 -24.67 -7.80
CA GLY A 234 -33.28 -25.29 -6.76
C GLY A 234 -34.62 -25.81 -7.33
N MET A 235 -35.73 -25.26 -6.82
CA MET A 235 -37.10 -25.53 -7.31
C MET A 235 -37.62 -24.45 -8.28
N GLY A 236 -36.73 -23.58 -8.77
CA GLY A 236 -37.08 -22.33 -9.44
C GLY A 236 -36.91 -21.15 -8.50
N GLY A 237 -36.15 -20.13 -8.91
CA GLY A 237 -35.89 -18.96 -8.08
C GLY A 237 -35.48 -17.71 -8.85
N ASP A 238 -35.54 -16.58 -8.15
CA ASP A 238 -35.17 -15.27 -8.65
C ASP A 238 -33.65 -15.08 -8.56
N ILE A 239 -32.97 -15.23 -9.69
CA ILE A 239 -31.51 -15.06 -9.78
C ILE A 239 -31.12 -13.59 -9.58
N PHE A 240 -32.00 -12.65 -9.93
CA PHE A 240 -31.66 -11.24 -9.88
C PHE A 240 -31.44 -10.76 -8.45
N SER A 241 -32.41 -10.97 -7.56
CA SER A 241 -32.28 -10.51 -6.18
C SER A 241 -31.39 -11.43 -5.33
N GLU A 242 -31.42 -12.75 -5.53
CA GLU A 242 -30.65 -13.69 -4.71
C GLU A 242 -29.13 -13.60 -4.94
N PHE A 243 -28.70 -13.34 -6.18
CA PHE A 243 -27.29 -13.19 -6.51
C PHE A 243 -26.82 -11.73 -6.63
N SER A 244 -27.66 -10.76 -6.22
CA SER A 244 -27.32 -9.34 -6.17
C SER A 244 -26.17 -9.02 -5.19
N TYR A 245 -25.98 -9.85 -4.15
CA TYR A 245 -24.83 -9.75 -3.26
C TYR A 245 -23.51 -10.17 -3.96
N TYR A 246 -23.58 -10.90 -5.07
CA TYR A 246 -22.40 -11.44 -5.74
C TYR A 246 -22.13 -10.77 -7.09
N TYR A 247 -22.89 -11.10 -8.13
CA TYR A 247 -22.52 -10.76 -9.51
C TYR A 247 -23.66 -10.16 -10.35
N THR A 248 -24.93 -10.47 -10.05
CA THR A 248 -26.04 -10.16 -10.97
C THR A 248 -26.15 -8.67 -11.29
N THR A 249 -25.84 -7.81 -10.33
CA THR A 249 -25.92 -6.36 -10.50
C THR A 249 -24.54 -5.68 -10.64
N SER A 250 -23.43 -6.44 -10.67
CA SER A 250 -22.07 -5.88 -10.72
C SER A 250 -21.77 -5.18 -12.06
N PRO A 251 -21.64 -3.83 -12.11
CA PRO A 251 -21.31 -3.14 -13.35
C PRO A 251 -19.97 -3.58 -13.95
N ILE A 252 -19.07 -4.12 -13.13
CA ILE A 252 -17.78 -4.65 -13.58
C ILE A 252 -18.01 -5.90 -14.42
N ILE A 253 -18.83 -6.84 -13.93
CA ILE A 253 -19.17 -8.06 -14.67
C ILE A 253 -19.94 -7.72 -15.95
N TRP A 254 -20.90 -6.79 -15.88
CA TRP A 254 -21.63 -6.32 -17.06
C TRP A 254 -20.74 -5.61 -18.09
N SER A 255 -19.67 -4.93 -17.67
CA SER A 255 -18.71 -4.30 -18.60
C SER A 255 -17.98 -5.32 -19.49
N LEU A 256 -17.93 -6.59 -19.07
CA LEU A 256 -17.31 -7.69 -19.81
C LEU A 256 -18.30 -8.41 -20.75
N LEU A 257 -19.57 -7.99 -20.81
CA LEU A 257 -20.59 -8.61 -21.67
C LEU A 257 -20.16 -8.75 -23.15
N PRO A 258 -19.53 -7.75 -23.80
CA PRO A 258 -19.07 -7.91 -25.18
C PRO A 258 -18.04 -9.05 -25.34
N LEU A 259 -17.13 -9.18 -24.37
CA LEU A 259 -16.16 -10.29 -24.35
C LEU A 259 -16.90 -11.62 -24.19
N TYR A 260 -17.89 -11.67 -23.28
CA TYR A 260 -18.61 -12.90 -23.02
C TYR A 260 -19.41 -13.41 -24.24
N LYS A 261 -19.87 -12.50 -25.10
CA LYS A 261 -20.58 -12.89 -26.32
C LYS A 261 -19.67 -13.47 -27.41
N VAL A 262 -18.35 -13.23 -27.34
CA VAL A 262 -17.38 -13.66 -28.36
C VAL A 262 -16.62 -14.92 -27.96
N LEU A 263 -16.42 -15.15 -26.65
CA LEU A 263 -15.71 -16.34 -26.19
C LEU A 263 -16.54 -17.62 -26.42
N PRO A 264 -15.89 -18.75 -26.79
CA PRO A 264 -16.55 -20.04 -26.92
C PRO A 264 -17.22 -20.49 -25.62
N GLU A 265 -18.31 -21.25 -25.72
CA GLU A 265 -19.06 -21.71 -24.54
C GLU A 265 -18.21 -22.55 -23.56
N ALA A 266 -17.15 -23.19 -24.05
CA ALA A 266 -16.17 -23.91 -23.24
C ALA A 266 -15.54 -23.04 -22.12
N TRP A 267 -15.47 -21.72 -22.29
CA TRP A 267 -14.97 -20.79 -21.28
C TRP A 267 -15.90 -20.65 -20.06
N TYR A 268 -17.18 -20.99 -20.19
CA TYR A 268 -18.19 -20.89 -19.13
C TYR A 268 -18.48 -22.26 -18.48
N THR A 269 -17.48 -23.12 -18.45
CA THR A 269 -17.55 -24.43 -17.79
C THR A 269 -16.91 -24.35 -16.41
N LEU A 270 -17.19 -25.34 -15.56
CA LEU A 270 -16.54 -25.45 -14.26
C LEU A 270 -15.01 -25.57 -14.41
N GLU A 271 -14.54 -26.34 -15.39
CA GLU A 271 -13.12 -26.52 -15.70
C GLU A 271 -12.41 -25.20 -16.04
N ASN A 272 -13.06 -24.34 -16.84
CA ASN A 272 -12.49 -23.05 -17.25
C ASN A 272 -12.85 -21.86 -16.34
N SER A 273 -13.67 -22.07 -15.30
CA SER A 273 -14.08 -21.03 -14.36
C SER A 273 -12.88 -20.35 -13.67
N LEU A 274 -11.80 -21.10 -13.43
CA LEU A 274 -10.54 -20.58 -12.90
C LEU A 274 -9.88 -19.58 -13.86
N ASN A 275 -9.75 -19.94 -15.14
CA ASN A 275 -9.17 -19.07 -16.16
C ASN A 275 -9.94 -17.76 -16.29
N LEU A 276 -11.27 -17.86 -16.22
CA LEU A 276 -12.17 -16.72 -16.25
C LEU A 276 -12.01 -15.83 -15.00
N LYS A 277 -11.98 -16.42 -13.79
CA LYS A 277 -11.74 -15.67 -12.54
C LYS A 277 -10.40 -14.94 -12.56
N LEU A 278 -9.34 -15.58 -13.06
CA LEU A 278 -8.03 -14.94 -13.19
C LEU A 278 -8.05 -13.76 -14.14
N PHE A 279 -8.69 -13.91 -15.30
CA PHE A 279 -8.86 -12.81 -16.23
C PHE A 279 -9.62 -11.64 -15.58
N ILE A 280 -10.75 -11.92 -14.92
CA ILE A 280 -11.56 -10.92 -14.23
C ILE A 280 -10.75 -10.22 -13.12
N SER A 281 -9.97 -10.97 -12.33
CA SER A 281 -9.10 -10.42 -11.30
C SER A 281 -8.04 -9.46 -11.87
N ILE A 282 -7.35 -9.86 -12.95
CA ILE A 282 -6.36 -9.01 -13.62
C ILE A 282 -7.03 -7.75 -14.17
N TYR A 283 -8.18 -7.91 -14.83
CA TYR A 283 -8.97 -6.80 -15.36
C TYR A 283 -9.34 -5.78 -14.26
N LYS A 284 -9.90 -6.26 -13.14
CA LYS A 284 -10.24 -5.44 -11.97
C LYS A 284 -9.00 -4.73 -11.42
N GLN A 285 -7.89 -5.46 -11.22
CA GLN A 285 -6.68 -4.93 -10.60
C GLN A 285 -6.09 -3.77 -11.41
N VAL A 286 -6.06 -3.90 -12.75
CA VAL A 286 -5.57 -2.86 -13.66
C VAL A 286 -6.44 -1.59 -13.55
N TRP A 287 -7.77 -1.74 -13.57
CA TRP A 287 -8.67 -0.59 -13.44
C TRP A 287 -8.55 0.10 -12.09
N ILE A 288 -8.46 -0.66 -11.00
CA ILE A 288 -8.33 -0.12 -9.65
C ILE A 288 -7.03 0.68 -9.51
N MET A 289 -5.89 0.12 -9.93
CA MET A 289 -4.61 0.83 -9.93
C MET A 289 -4.65 2.06 -10.84
N GLY A 290 -5.25 1.94 -12.03
CA GLY A 290 -5.40 3.03 -12.99
C GLY A 290 -6.24 4.19 -12.44
N LEU A 291 -7.38 3.91 -11.80
CA LEU A 291 -8.24 4.91 -11.18
C LEU A 291 -7.55 5.61 -10.01
N MET A 292 -6.83 4.86 -9.17
CA MET A 292 -6.05 5.44 -8.09
C MET A 292 -4.94 6.36 -8.63
N TYR A 293 -4.24 5.93 -9.68
CA TYR A 293 -3.25 6.76 -10.37
C TYR A 293 -3.89 8.04 -10.92
N ILE A 294 -4.99 7.91 -11.67
CA ILE A 294 -5.77 9.02 -12.24
C ILE A 294 -6.19 10.03 -11.17
N LEU A 295 -6.74 9.56 -10.05
CA LEU A 295 -7.13 10.41 -8.93
C LEU A 295 -5.95 11.26 -8.44
N LEU A 296 -4.81 10.63 -8.19
CA LEU A 296 -3.62 11.31 -7.67
C LEU A 296 -3.02 12.29 -8.70
N ARG A 297 -3.06 11.95 -9.99
CA ARG A 297 -2.66 12.86 -11.07
C ARG A 297 -3.61 14.05 -11.20
N TYR A 298 -4.91 13.85 -11.01
CA TYR A 298 -5.90 14.94 -10.94
C TYR A 298 -5.62 15.92 -9.78
N GLU A 299 -5.06 15.40 -8.68
CA GLU A 299 -4.59 16.17 -7.52
C GLU A 299 -3.16 16.69 -7.64
N LYS A 300 -2.58 16.58 -8.84
CA LYS A 300 -1.25 17.07 -9.21
C LYS A 300 -0.10 16.42 -8.41
N ARG A 301 -0.27 15.17 -7.97
CA ARG A 301 0.84 14.37 -7.42
C ARG A 301 1.80 13.94 -8.51
N SER A 302 3.07 13.73 -8.17
CA SER A 302 4.10 13.30 -9.11
C SER A 302 3.87 11.87 -9.59
N ARG A 303 4.31 11.55 -10.82
CA ARG A 303 4.11 10.24 -11.44
C ARG A 303 4.62 9.09 -10.57
N GLY A 304 5.83 9.23 -10.03
CA GLY A 304 6.42 8.19 -9.19
C GLY A 304 5.62 7.93 -7.91
N SER A 305 5.12 8.98 -7.27
CA SER A 305 4.31 8.83 -6.05
C SER A 305 2.91 8.30 -6.35
N SER A 306 2.29 8.74 -7.45
CA SER A 306 1.01 8.20 -7.94
C SER A 306 1.10 6.72 -8.30
N PHE A 307 2.19 6.32 -8.98
CA PHE A 307 2.44 4.92 -9.34
C PHE A 307 2.65 4.05 -8.10
N ALA A 308 3.50 4.51 -7.17
CA ALA A 308 3.76 3.79 -5.92
C ALA A 308 2.46 3.61 -5.09
N ALA A 309 1.66 4.67 -4.96
CA ALA A 309 0.37 4.58 -4.25
C ALA A 309 -0.65 3.67 -4.92
N ALA A 310 -0.71 3.64 -6.26
CA ALA A 310 -1.58 2.72 -6.99
C ALA A 310 -1.21 1.24 -6.71
N ILE A 311 0.09 0.92 -6.73
CA ILE A 311 0.59 -0.43 -6.39
C ILE A 311 0.31 -0.78 -4.93
N VAL A 312 0.52 0.15 -4.00
CA VAL A 312 0.22 -0.10 -2.58
C VAL A 312 -1.26 -0.38 -2.37
N TYR A 313 -2.15 0.29 -3.12
CA TYR A 313 -3.58 0.14 -2.95
C TYR A 313 -4.10 -1.23 -3.37
N ALA A 314 -3.76 -1.70 -4.58
CA ALA A 314 -4.35 -2.91 -5.16
C ALA A 314 -3.32 -3.96 -5.58
N GLY A 315 -2.03 -3.71 -5.37
CA GLY A 315 -0.93 -4.55 -5.84
C GLY A 315 -0.32 -5.48 -4.80
N GLY A 316 -0.96 -5.72 -3.65
CA GLY A 316 -0.44 -6.69 -2.69
C GLY A 316 -1.47 -7.68 -2.18
N ILE A 317 -1.04 -8.46 -1.18
CA ILE A 317 -1.61 -9.77 -0.86
C ILE A 317 -3.09 -9.70 -0.53
N TYR A 318 -3.56 -8.69 0.19
CA TYR A 318 -4.98 -8.59 0.55
C TYR A 318 -5.91 -8.50 -0.67
N TYR A 319 -5.52 -7.76 -1.72
CA TYR A 319 -6.29 -7.76 -2.98
C TYR A 319 -6.33 -9.17 -3.59
N MET A 320 -5.15 -9.82 -3.67
CA MET A 320 -5.02 -11.16 -4.25
C MET A 320 -5.81 -12.22 -3.47
N TRP A 321 -5.82 -12.12 -2.14
CA TRP A 321 -6.58 -13.00 -1.27
C TRP A 321 -8.08 -12.87 -1.56
N ASN A 322 -8.61 -11.65 -1.56
CA ASN A 322 -10.01 -11.42 -1.90
C ASN A 322 -10.33 -11.84 -3.35
N ALA A 323 -9.46 -11.53 -4.31
CA ALA A 323 -9.66 -11.90 -5.71
C ALA A 323 -9.82 -13.42 -5.91
N ASN A 324 -9.16 -14.22 -5.08
CA ASN A 324 -9.16 -15.67 -5.20
C ASN A 324 -10.30 -16.34 -4.40
N PHE A 325 -10.53 -15.91 -3.15
CA PHE A 325 -11.56 -16.48 -2.29
C PHE A 325 -12.95 -15.92 -2.58
N PHE A 326 -13.07 -14.60 -2.64
CA PHE A 326 -14.35 -13.89 -2.78
C PHE A 326 -14.17 -12.73 -3.77
N ASP A 327 -14.05 -13.05 -5.06
CA ASP A 327 -13.61 -12.10 -6.09
C ASP A 327 -14.52 -10.85 -6.19
N PHE A 328 -15.81 -10.96 -5.87
CA PHE A 328 -16.73 -9.82 -5.81
C PHE A 328 -16.34 -8.79 -4.72
N MET A 329 -15.58 -9.17 -3.69
CA MET A 329 -15.07 -8.24 -2.69
C MET A 329 -14.06 -7.24 -3.29
N THR A 330 -13.36 -7.65 -4.36
CA THR A 330 -12.43 -6.76 -5.05
C THR A 330 -13.13 -5.64 -5.82
N ASP A 331 -14.43 -5.79 -6.13
CA ASP A 331 -15.22 -4.74 -6.78
C ASP A 331 -15.28 -3.47 -5.92
N ALA A 332 -15.30 -3.64 -4.59
CA ALA A 332 -15.37 -2.54 -3.63
C ALA A 332 -14.18 -1.57 -3.75
N TYR A 333 -13.00 -2.07 -4.17
CA TYR A 333 -11.82 -1.24 -4.39
C TYR A 333 -11.98 -0.24 -5.53
N LEU A 334 -12.78 -0.57 -6.55
CA LEU A 334 -12.88 0.24 -7.77
C LEU A 334 -13.60 1.56 -7.49
N TRP A 335 -14.65 1.51 -6.67
CA TRP A 335 -15.56 2.63 -6.47
C TRP A 335 -14.97 3.74 -5.61
N VAL A 336 -14.11 3.41 -4.64
CA VAL A 336 -13.52 4.37 -3.70
C VAL A 336 -12.72 5.49 -4.40
N PRO A 337 -11.68 5.20 -5.22
CA PRO A 337 -10.93 6.25 -5.93
C PRO A 337 -11.81 7.03 -6.90
N LEU A 338 -12.83 6.40 -7.49
CA LEU A 338 -13.74 7.05 -8.43
C LEU A 338 -14.67 8.04 -7.74
N MET A 339 -15.24 7.68 -6.58
CA MET A 339 -16.06 8.58 -5.76
C MET A 339 -15.22 9.75 -5.23
N VAL A 340 -13.99 9.48 -4.77
CA VAL A 340 -13.08 10.56 -4.33
C VAL A 340 -12.69 11.47 -5.50
N LEU A 341 -12.51 10.93 -6.71
CA LEU A 341 -12.31 11.75 -7.91
C LEU A 341 -13.54 12.61 -8.20
N GLY A 342 -14.75 12.05 -8.06
CA GLY A 342 -16.01 12.78 -8.19
C GLY A 342 -16.11 13.95 -7.20
N PHE A 343 -15.76 13.73 -5.94
CA PHE A 343 -15.64 14.78 -4.93
C PHE A 343 -14.71 15.92 -5.39
N ARG A 344 -13.51 15.57 -5.88
CA ARG A 344 -12.53 16.58 -6.33
C ARG A 344 -12.97 17.31 -7.59
N ILE A 345 -13.74 16.67 -8.46
CA ILE A 345 -14.33 17.31 -9.64
C ILE A 345 -15.42 18.30 -9.22
N TRP A 346 -16.26 17.94 -8.25
CA TRP A 346 -17.25 18.86 -7.68
C TRP A 346 -16.57 20.10 -7.08
N GLU A 347 -15.53 19.93 -6.24
CA GLU A 347 -14.82 21.07 -5.63
C GLU A 347 -14.26 22.05 -6.67
N LYS A 348 -13.76 21.54 -7.81
CA LYS A 348 -13.08 22.37 -8.82
C LYS A 348 -14.02 22.90 -9.90
N LYS A 349 -15.02 22.12 -10.31
CA LYS A 349 -15.85 22.39 -11.50
C LYS A 349 -17.34 22.50 -11.20
N ARG A 350 -17.78 22.19 -9.98
CA ARG A 350 -19.20 22.09 -9.59
C ARG A 350 -20.02 21.15 -10.48
N ASN A 351 -19.36 20.17 -11.10
CA ASN A 351 -20.03 19.09 -11.81
C ASN A 351 -20.30 17.95 -10.81
N PHE A 352 -21.57 17.71 -10.53
CA PHE A 352 -22.02 16.71 -9.54
C PHE A 352 -22.11 15.28 -10.12
N TRP A 353 -22.24 15.15 -11.45
CA TRP A 353 -22.49 13.85 -12.09
C TRP A 353 -21.44 12.79 -11.79
N PRO A 354 -20.11 13.06 -11.80
CA PRO A 354 -19.12 12.02 -11.53
C PRO A 354 -19.25 11.40 -10.14
N LEU A 355 -19.61 12.18 -9.12
CA LEU A 355 -19.83 11.64 -7.78
C LEU A 355 -21.15 10.88 -7.70
N VAL A 356 -22.23 11.44 -8.25
CA VAL A 356 -23.55 10.77 -8.25
C VAL A 356 -23.49 9.43 -8.96
N LEU A 357 -22.88 9.37 -10.15
CA LEU A 357 -22.79 8.13 -10.93
C LEU A 357 -21.87 7.10 -10.27
N SER A 358 -20.72 7.51 -9.74
CA SER A 358 -19.81 6.57 -9.07
C SER A 358 -20.40 6.00 -7.78
N ALA A 359 -21.09 6.81 -7.00
CA ALA A 359 -21.81 6.36 -5.80
C ALA A 359 -22.98 5.43 -6.18
N ALA A 360 -23.76 5.78 -7.21
CA ALA A 360 -24.86 4.95 -7.70
C ALA A 360 -24.36 3.59 -8.18
N LEU A 361 -23.27 3.57 -8.95
CA LEU A 361 -22.65 2.33 -9.42
C LEU A 361 -22.10 1.48 -8.28
N ALA A 362 -21.56 2.09 -7.21
CA ALA A 362 -21.16 1.36 -6.01
C ALA A 362 -22.36 0.64 -5.34
N ALA A 363 -23.49 1.36 -5.21
CA ALA A 363 -24.73 0.82 -4.67
C ALA A 363 -25.39 -0.24 -5.55
N ILE A 364 -25.34 -0.07 -6.88
CA ILE A 364 -25.78 -1.08 -7.86
C ILE A 364 -24.89 -2.31 -7.77
N ASN A 365 -23.58 -2.14 -7.63
CA ASN A 365 -22.62 -3.25 -7.62
C ASN A 365 -22.87 -4.21 -6.46
N ASN A 366 -23.01 -3.67 -5.25
CA ASN A 366 -23.20 -4.48 -4.06
C ASN A 366 -23.67 -3.59 -2.88
N TYR A 367 -24.89 -3.83 -2.37
CA TYR A 367 -25.46 -3.02 -1.29
C TYR A 367 -24.63 -3.07 0.01
N TYR A 368 -24.01 -4.23 0.30
CA TYR A 368 -23.18 -4.41 1.50
C TYR A 368 -21.89 -3.60 1.41
N PHE A 369 -21.15 -3.66 0.29
CA PHE A 369 -19.95 -2.83 0.12
C PHE A 369 -20.27 -1.36 -0.14
N ALA A 370 -21.47 -1.05 -0.64
CA ALA A 370 -21.94 0.32 -0.72
C ALA A 370 -22.13 0.93 0.67
N TYR A 371 -22.69 0.18 1.63
CA TYR A 371 -22.80 0.61 3.02
C TYR A 371 -21.43 0.99 3.61
N HIS A 372 -20.42 0.13 3.43
CA HIS A 372 -19.02 0.41 3.81
C HIS A 372 -18.48 1.69 3.17
N THR A 373 -18.63 1.78 1.85
CA THR A 373 -18.06 2.87 1.05
C THR A 373 -18.75 4.20 1.36
N TYR A 374 -20.06 4.19 1.64
CA TYR A 374 -20.83 5.38 1.98
C TYR A 374 -20.48 5.86 3.40
N PHE A 375 -20.32 4.95 4.36
CA PHE A 375 -19.80 5.30 5.69
C PHE A 375 -18.42 5.96 5.59
N PHE A 376 -17.50 5.35 4.82
CA PHE A 376 -16.21 5.97 4.50
C PHE A 376 -16.37 7.36 3.91
N PHE A 377 -17.26 7.51 2.93
CA PHE A 377 -17.41 8.76 2.20
C PHE A 377 -18.04 9.88 3.05
N ILE A 378 -18.91 9.55 4.00
CA ILE A 378 -19.41 10.50 5.01
C ILE A 378 -18.23 11.06 5.82
N LEU A 379 -17.39 10.18 6.40
CA LEU A 379 -16.21 10.61 7.15
C LEU A 379 -15.23 11.40 6.26
N PHE A 380 -15.04 10.95 5.02
CA PHE A 380 -14.21 11.62 4.03
C PHE A 380 -14.70 13.06 3.78
N VAL A 381 -15.99 13.25 3.51
CA VAL A 381 -16.59 14.58 3.26
C VAL A 381 -16.45 15.46 4.48
N LEU A 382 -16.74 14.95 5.69
CA LEU A 382 -16.63 15.72 6.93
C LEU A 382 -15.21 16.28 7.14
N ILE A 383 -14.18 15.50 6.80
CA ILE A 383 -12.76 15.91 6.93
C ILE A 383 -12.29 16.76 5.73
N MET A 384 -12.72 16.43 4.52
CA MET A 384 -12.16 16.98 3.28
C MET A 384 -12.88 18.23 2.77
N ALA A 385 -14.17 18.41 3.08
CA ALA A 385 -14.96 19.54 2.61
C ALA A 385 -14.41 20.88 3.13
N ARG A 386 -14.58 21.94 2.34
CA ARG A 386 -14.08 23.28 2.65
C ARG A 386 -15.19 24.31 2.52
N PRO A 387 -15.32 25.24 3.49
CA PRO A 387 -16.18 26.39 3.29
C PRO A 387 -15.65 27.28 2.14
N PRO A 388 -16.52 28.08 1.50
CA PRO A 388 -16.12 29.08 0.52
C PRO A 388 -15.01 30.00 1.03
N LYS A 389 -13.96 30.21 0.23
CA LYS A 389 -12.73 30.96 0.61
C LYS A 389 -12.96 32.40 1.07
N LYS A 390 -14.06 33.02 0.67
CA LYS A 390 -14.37 34.44 0.95
C LYS A 390 -14.95 34.68 2.35
N LEU A 391 -15.26 33.62 3.11
CA LEU A 391 -15.91 33.74 4.41
C LEU A 391 -14.90 34.02 5.54
N THR A 392 -15.15 35.09 6.30
CA THR A 392 -14.39 35.48 7.49
C THR A 392 -15.20 35.22 8.76
N GLY A 393 -14.53 34.84 9.85
CA GLY A 393 -15.18 34.48 11.11
C GLY A 393 -15.65 33.01 11.22
N PHE A 394 -15.66 32.48 12.44
CA PHE A 394 -15.96 31.07 12.72
C PHE A 394 -17.39 30.68 12.30
N LYS A 395 -18.40 31.46 12.70
CA LYS A 395 -19.82 31.17 12.41
C LYS A 395 -20.09 31.09 10.90
N ALA A 396 -19.56 32.04 10.12
CA ALA A 396 -19.72 32.07 8.68
C ALA A 396 -19.01 30.88 8.01
N LYS A 397 -17.78 30.56 8.43
CA LYS A 397 -17.05 29.38 7.95
C LYS A 397 -17.78 28.08 8.27
N PHE A 398 -18.34 27.93 9.48
CA PHE A 398 -19.09 26.76 9.88
C PHE A 398 -20.36 26.58 9.05
N GLN A 399 -21.16 27.65 8.87
CA GLN A 399 -22.34 27.62 8.01
C GLN A 399 -22.00 27.33 6.55
N GLY A 400 -20.91 27.91 6.03
CA GLY A 400 -20.42 27.64 4.69
C GLY A 400 -19.97 26.19 4.50
N TRP A 401 -19.31 25.62 5.49
CA TRP A 401 -18.91 24.21 5.49
C TRP A 401 -20.14 23.29 5.53
N PHE A 402 -21.13 23.60 6.39
CA PHE A 402 -22.36 22.83 6.49
C PHE A 402 -23.15 22.81 5.16
N LYS A 403 -23.21 23.95 4.45
CA LYS A 403 -23.81 24.02 3.11
C LYS A 403 -23.07 23.13 2.11
N GLU A 404 -21.74 23.11 2.14
CA GLU A 404 -20.94 22.26 1.25
C GLU A 404 -21.15 20.78 1.57
N VAL A 405 -21.15 20.39 2.85
CA VAL A 405 -21.51 19.03 3.30
C VAL A 405 -22.91 18.64 2.82
N GLY A 406 -23.90 19.53 2.96
CA GLY A 406 -25.25 19.32 2.44
C GLY A 406 -25.30 19.11 0.93
N GLY A 407 -24.44 19.80 0.18
CA GLY A 407 -24.30 19.61 -1.28
C GLY A 407 -23.78 18.21 -1.65
N TYR A 408 -22.90 17.62 -0.85
CA TYR A 408 -22.48 16.22 -1.04
C TYR A 408 -23.54 15.23 -0.57
N ALA A 409 -24.25 15.53 0.53
CA ALA A 409 -25.34 14.70 1.02
C ALA A 409 -26.45 14.55 -0.02
N TRP A 410 -26.83 15.65 -0.69
CA TRP A 410 -27.79 15.61 -1.80
C TRP A 410 -27.34 14.72 -2.96
N GLN A 411 -26.05 14.76 -3.30
CA GLN A 411 -25.48 13.87 -4.32
C GLN A 411 -25.55 12.40 -3.89
N GLY A 412 -25.36 12.10 -2.60
CA GLY A 412 -25.56 10.76 -2.06
C GLY A 412 -27.02 10.29 -2.16
N VAL A 413 -27.98 11.16 -1.89
CA VAL A 413 -29.43 10.86 -2.08
C VAL A 413 -29.74 10.60 -3.55
N ALA A 414 -29.27 11.47 -4.46
CA ALA A 414 -29.45 11.27 -5.90
C ALA A 414 -28.84 9.94 -6.38
N ALA A 415 -27.67 9.58 -5.87
CA ALA A 415 -27.01 8.32 -6.17
C ALA A 415 -27.83 7.10 -5.69
N LEU A 416 -28.38 7.16 -4.47
CA LEU A 416 -29.26 6.11 -3.95
C LEU A 416 -30.49 5.94 -4.84
N LEU A 417 -31.16 7.03 -5.21
CA LEU A 417 -32.33 6.99 -6.08
C LEU A 417 -32.02 6.34 -7.44
N LEU A 418 -30.89 6.69 -8.06
CA LEU A 418 -30.45 6.05 -9.31
C LEU A 418 -30.13 4.56 -9.15
N SER A 419 -29.66 4.15 -7.96
CA SER A 419 -29.32 2.76 -7.68
C SER A 419 -30.52 1.86 -7.33
N MET A 420 -31.71 2.43 -7.12
CA MET A 420 -32.87 1.70 -6.58
C MET A 420 -33.27 0.47 -7.39
N VAL A 421 -33.02 0.47 -8.71
CA VAL A 421 -33.32 -0.69 -9.59
C VAL A 421 -32.59 -1.97 -9.16
N ALA A 422 -31.39 -1.85 -8.59
CA ALA A 422 -30.60 -2.97 -8.08
C ALA A 422 -30.61 -3.01 -6.54
N PHE A 423 -30.52 -1.85 -5.90
CA PHE A 423 -30.41 -1.74 -4.45
C PHE A 423 -31.68 -2.19 -3.72
N LEU A 424 -32.86 -1.78 -4.20
CA LEU A 424 -34.11 -2.04 -3.49
C LEU A 424 -34.47 -3.55 -3.46
N PRO A 425 -34.41 -4.30 -4.59
CA PRO A 425 -34.63 -5.75 -4.56
C PRO A 425 -33.63 -6.50 -3.68
N ALA A 426 -32.34 -6.10 -3.71
CA ALA A 426 -31.30 -6.72 -2.91
C ALA A 426 -31.54 -6.57 -1.41
N VAL A 427 -31.90 -5.36 -0.96
CA VAL A 427 -32.20 -5.09 0.45
C VAL A 427 -33.48 -5.81 0.89
N PHE A 428 -34.52 -5.85 0.06
CA PHE A 428 -35.74 -6.60 0.39
C PHE A 428 -35.50 -8.10 0.51
N SER A 429 -34.64 -8.68 -0.35
CA SER A 429 -34.24 -10.07 -0.23
C SER A 429 -33.46 -10.31 1.08
N PHE A 430 -32.50 -9.44 1.40
CA PHE A 430 -31.72 -9.50 2.64
C PHE A 430 -32.58 -9.46 3.91
N LEU A 431 -33.57 -8.58 3.97
CA LEU A 431 -34.45 -8.43 5.15
C LEU A 431 -35.38 -9.64 5.38
N LYS A 432 -35.54 -10.52 4.38
CA LYS A 432 -36.35 -11.74 4.47
C LYS A 432 -35.54 -12.98 4.84
N ILE A 433 -34.23 -12.87 5.03
CA ILE A 433 -33.38 -14.01 5.38
C ILE A 433 -33.52 -14.30 6.88
N ASP A 434 -33.84 -15.55 7.23
CA ASP A 434 -34.00 -16.05 8.61
C ASP A 434 -32.66 -16.19 9.38
N ARG A 435 -31.70 -15.28 9.19
CA ARG A 435 -30.32 -15.40 9.71
C ARG A 435 -29.99 -14.56 10.95
N PHE A 436 -30.96 -13.91 11.59
CA PHE A 436 -30.69 -12.91 12.64
C PHE A 436 -30.79 -13.39 14.10
N ASP A 437 -30.85 -14.69 14.35
CA ASP A 437 -31.03 -15.20 15.72
C ASP A 437 -29.74 -15.25 16.58
N THR A 438 -28.57 -14.90 16.02
CA THR A 438 -27.29 -14.93 16.75
C THR A 438 -26.62 -13.56 16.80
N VAL A 439 -26.94 -12.77 17.83
CA VAL A 439 -26.18 -11.54 18.13
C VAL A 439 -24.92 -11.94 18.88
N ASN A 440 -23.77 -11.81 18.24
CA ASN A 440 -22.49 -12.03 18.90
C ASN A 440 -22.07 -10.76 19.66
N PRO A 441 -21.98 -10.77 21.00
CA PRO A 441 -21.54 -9.60 21.74
C PRO A 441 -20.09 -9.25 21.34
N VAL A 442 -19.88 -8.00 20.94
CA VAL A 442 -18.56 -7.50 20.55
C VAL A 442 -18.02 -6.61 21.67
N SER A 443 -16.81 -6.90 22.13
CA SER A 443 -16.10 -6.08 23.11
C SER A 443 -15.79 -4.70 22.54
N LEU A 444 -15.53 -3.71 23.40
CA LEU A 444 -15.14 -2.36 22.91
C LEU A 444 -13.71 -2.34 22.35
N PHE A 445 -12.83 -3.19 22.89
CA PHE A 445 -11.43 -3.35 22.50
C PHE A 445 -11.14 -4.81 22.16
N TYR A 446 -10.13 -5.05 21.31
CA TYR A 446 -9.68 -6.42 21.04
C TYR A 446 -8.99 -7.03 22.27
N SER A 447 -8.73 -8.34 22.24
CA SER A 447 -7.85 -8.97 23.21
C SER A 447 -6.44 -8.34 23.17
N PRO A 448 -5.68 -8.35 24.28
CA PRO A 448 -4.28 -7.92 24.29
C PRO A 448 -3.45 -8.57 23.17
N ASP A 449 -3.72 -9.85 22.85
CA ASP A 449 -3.05 -10.59 21.78
C ASP A 449 -3.20 -9.94 20.40
N PHE A 450 -4.35 -9.36 20.08
CA PHE A 450 -4.52 -8.63 18.82
C PHE A 450 -3.56 -7.45 18.74
N TYR A 451 -3.42 -6.68 19.82
CA TYR A 451 -2.53 -5.53 19.86
C TYR A 451 -1.06 -5.93 19.83
N TYR A 452 -0.68 -7.01 20.52
CA TYR A 452 0.67 -7.57 20.45
C TYR A 452 1.02 -8.06 19.04
N ASN A 453 0.07 -8.70 18.36
CA ASN A 453 0.23 -9.20 17.00
C ASN A 453 -0.08 -8.14 15.93
N MET A 454 -0.48 -6.91 16.29
CA MET A 454 -0.86 -5.88 15.31
C MET A 454 0.27 -5.59 14.30
N PRO A 455 1.56 -5.45 14.71
CA PRO A 455 2.64 -5.38 13.75
C PRO A 455 2.66 -6.61 12.84
N ILE A 456 2.47 -7.81 13.36
CA ILE A 456 2.44 -9.03 12.54
C ILE A 456 1.28 -9.03 11.55
N ASN A 457 0.09 -8.62 11.99
CA ASN A 457 -1.11 -8.56 11.17
C ASN A 457 -0.98 -7.50 10.06
N LEU A 458 -0.39 -6.35 10.37
CA LEU A 458 -0.13 -5.30 9.37
C LEU A 458 1.08 -5.57 8.47
N PHE A 459 2.09 -6.31 8.96
CA PHE A 459 3.35 -6.55 8.25
C PHE A 459 3.42 -7.90 7.53
N PHE A 460 2.64 -8.92 7.93
CA PHE A 460 2.73 -10.30 7.41
C PHE A 460 1.37 -10.97 7.18
N ASN A 461 0.48 -10.97 8.18
CA ASN A 461 -0.73 -11.80 8.17
C ASN A 461 -1.80 -11.30 7.16
N ASN A 462 -1.92 -9.98 6.97
CA ASN A 462 -2.80 -9.34 5.96
C ASN A 462 -2.02 -8.55 4.88
N SER A 463 -0.69 -8.69 4.84
CA SER A 463 0.19 -7.63 4.32
C SER A 463 0.41 -7.62 2.81
N THR A 464 -0.01 -6.51 2.20
CA THR A 464 0.86 -5.77 1.28
C THR A 464 2.09 -5.31 2.09
N LEU A 465 3.33 -5.66 1.70
CA LEU A 465 4.59 -5.21 2.34
C LEU A 465 4.72 -3.66 2.53
N GLY A 466 3.76 -2.89 2.03
CA GLY A 466 3.75 -1.43 2.05
C GLY A 466 3.34 -0.80 3.39
N ILE A 467 2.30 -1.28 4.09
CA ILE A 467 1.68 -0.52 5.21
C ILE A 467 2.68 0.01 6.25
N PRO A 468 3.57 -0.84 6.79
CA PRO A 468 4.44 -0.44 7.89
C PRO A 468 5.63 0.41 7.47
N MET A 469 6.17 0.15 6.28
CA MET A 469 7.24 0.95 5.70
C MET A 469 6.80 2.41 5.54
N LEU A 470 5.51 2.66 5.31
CA LEU A 470 4.99 4.02 5.16
C LEU A 470 4.52 4.66 6.46
N ILE A 471 4.11 3.89 7.48
CA ILE A 471 4.00 4.40 8.86
C ILE A 471 5.36 4.96 9.30
N LEU A 472 6.43 4.20 9.03
CA LEU A 472 7.79 4.64 9.33
C LEU A 472 8.18 5.89 8.52
N LEU A 473 7.85 5.95 7.23
CA LEU A 473 8.09 7.14 6.40
C LEU A 473 7.27 8.36 6.85
N ALA A 474 6.02 8.17 7.28
CA ALA A 474 5.14 9.22 7.78
C ALA A 474 5.66 9.86 9.07
N LEU A 475 6.32 9.10 9.95
CA LEU A 475 6.90 9.62 11.20
C LEU A 475 8.00 10.65 10.95
N PHE A 476 8.76 10.51 9.86
CA PHE A 476 9.92 11.36 9.61
C PHE A 476 9.55 12.72 8.96
N ILE A 477 8.29 12.92 8.52
CA ILE A 477 7.82 14.18 7.92
C ILE A 477 7.63 15.28 8.97
N ASN A 478 8.13 16.48 8.67
CA ASN A 478 7.76 17.69 9.40
C ASN A 478 6.41 18.26 8.91
N TYR A 479 5.34 17.92 9.62
CA TYR A 479 3.96 18.36 9.34
C TYR A 479 3.70 19.86 9.57
N LYS A 480 4.62 20.63 10.16
CA LYS A 480 4.43 22.09 10.30
C LYS A 480 4.49 22.84 8.95
N HIS A 481 5.03 22.20 7.91
CA HIS A 481 5.20 22.82 6.60
C HIS A 481 4.44 22.10 5.48
N THR A 482 3.66 21.07 5.78
CA THR A 482 2.89 20.31 4.78
C THR A 482 1.75 21.13 4.19
N SER A 483 1.26 20.69 3.03
CA SER A 483 0.08 21.32 2.44
C SER A 483 -1.16 20.96 3.26
N GLU A 484 -2.12 21.88 3.37
CA GLU A 484 -3.37 21.63 4.09
C GLU A 484 -4.12 20.39 3.58
N LEU A 485 -3.99 20.05 2.30
CA LEU A 485 -4.56 18.83 1.73
C LEU A 485 -3.87 17.59 2.32
N THR A 486 -2.54 17.61 2.41
CA THR A 486 -1.76 16.52 3.01
C THR A 486 -2.14 16.32 4.47
N ASP A 487 -2.30 17.39 5.24
CA ASP A 487 -2.68 17.31 6.65
C ASP A 487 -4.04 16.61 6.83
N ARG A 488 -5.03 16.96 5.98
CA ARG A 488 -6.35 16.32 6.02
C ARG A 488 -6.31 14.85 5.59
N LYS A 489 -5.44 14.47 4.65
CA LYS A 489 -5.25 13.06 4.26
C LYS A 489 -4.62 12.26 5.39
N VAL A 490 -3.67 12.84 6.10
CA VAL A 490 -3.02 12.23 7.27
C VAL A 490 -4.01 12.14 8.43
N LEU A 491 -4.83 13.17 8.66
CA LEU A 491 -5.93 13.10 9.64
C LEU A 491 -6.91 11.98 9.30
N LEU A 492 -7.33 11.86 8.03
CA LEU A 492 -8.19 10.76 7.58
C LEU A 492 -7.52 9.40 7.84
N LEU A 493 -6.21 9.28 7.58
CA LEU A 493 -5.44 8.07 7.90
C LEU A 493 -5.48 7.74 9.39
N LEU A 494 -5.21 8.72 10.25
CA LEU A 494 -5.23 8.53 11.70
C LEU A 494 -6.61 8.08 12.19
N VAL A 495 -7.69 8.70 11.68
CA VAL A 495 -9.06 8.29 11.99
C VAL A 495 -9.31 6.83 11.61
N PHE A 496 -8.90 6.42 10.40
CA PHE A 496 -9.09 5.04 9.94
C PHE A 496 -8.22 4.02 10.68
N VAL A 497 -7.01 4.40 11.11
CA VAL A 497 -6.19 3.57 11.98
C VAL A 497 -6.87 3.38 13.35
N ILE A 498 -7.41 4.44 13.95
CA ILE A 498 -8.15 4.35 15.21
C ILE A 498 -9.38 3.45 15.06
N LEU A 499 -10.15 3.62 13.99
CA LEU A 499 -11.30 2.75 13.68
C LEU A 499 -10.88 1.29 13.53
N TYR A 500 -9.71 1.02 12.94
CA TYR A 500 -9.19 -0.35 12.82
C TYR A 500 -8.83 -0.96 14.18
N MET A 501 -8.43 -0.13 15.16
CA MET A 501 -8.13 -0.56 16.53
C MET A 501 -9.36 -0.91 17.37
N LEU A 502 -10.57 -0.68 16.84
CA LEU A 502 -11.83 -0.92 17.52
C LEU A 502 -12.58 -2.08 16.85
N PRO A 503 -12.79 -3.23 17.52
CA PRO A 503 -13.60 -4.33 16.96
C PRO A 503 -15.04 -3.89 16.67
N PHE A 504 -15.57 -2.91 17.41
CA PHE A 504 -16.89 -2.35 17.15
C PHE A 504 -17.03 -1.82 15.71
N THR A 505 -15.97 -1.27 15.11
CA THR A 505 -16.03 -0.77 13.73
C THR A 505 -16.32 -1.91 12.75
N GLY A 506 -15.59 -3.03 12.86
CA GLY A 506 -15.82 -4.20 12.00
C GLY A 506 -17.22 -4.80 12.21
N TYR A 507 -17.69 -4.84 13.46
CA TYR A 507 -19.05 -5.26 13.78
C TYR A 507 -20.12 -4.37 13.16
N PHE A 508 -20.00 -3.05 13.35
CA PHE A 508 -20.93 -2.05 12.80
C PHE A 508 -20.99 -2.15 11.28
N LEU A 509 -19.82 -2.15 10.62
CA LEU A 509 -19.72 -2.24 9.17
C LEU A 509 -20.23 -3.57 8.61
N ASN A 510 -20.21 -4.63 9.42
CA ASN A 510 -20.81 -5.92 9.08
C ASN A 510 -22.31 -6.03 9.43
N GLY A 511 -23.00 -4.90 9.58
CA GLY A 511 -24.44 -4.88 9.85
C GLY A 511 -24.82 -5.36 11.25
N MET A 512 -23.91 -5.21 12.22
CA MET A 512 -24.12 -5.59 13.64
C MET A 512 -24.37 -7.10 13.85
N ASN A 513 -23.78 -7.96 13.01
CA ASN A 513 -23.88 -9.41 13.16
C ASN A 513 -22.68 -9.99 13.96
N TYR A 514 -21.48 -9.87 13.39
CA TYR A 514 -20.22 -10.28 14.01
C TYR A 514 -19.07 -9.38 13.53
N HIS A 515 -17.95 -9.38 14.25
CA HIS A 515 -16.75 -8.64 13.83
C HIS A 515 -16.21 -9.16 12.50
N SER A 516 -15.97 -8.25 11.54
CA SER A 516 -15.39 -8.60 10.25
C SER A 516 -14.43 -7.52 9.77
N GLU A 517 -13.32 -7.93 9.15
CA GLU A 517 -12.31 -7.05 8.57
C GLU A 517 -12.52 -6.81 7.06
N ARG A 518 -13.68 -7.16 6.50
CA ARG A 518 -13.98 -6.97 5.05
C ARG A 518 -13.87 -5.53 4.55
N TRP A 519 -13.85 -4.56 5.47
CA TRP A 519 -13.72 -3.13 5.19
C TRP A 519 -12.26 -2.65 5.08
N PHE A 520 -11.28 -3.53 5.30
CA PHE A 520 -9.85 -3.18 5.34
C PHE A 520 -9.33 -2.53 4.05
N TYR A 521 -9.97 -2.76 2.91
CA TYR A 521 -9.68 -2.05 1.65
C TYR A 521 -9.81 -0.52 1.77
N LEU A 522 -10.68 -0.02 2.65
CA LEU A 522 -10.82 1.41 2.92
C LEU A 522 -9.61 1.96 3.68
N LEU A 523 -9.08 1.19 4.64
CA LEU A 523 -7.83 1.53 5.32
C LEU A 523 -6.66 1.56 4.32
N LEU A 524 -6.58 0.56 3.43
CA LEU A 524 -5.59 0.53 2.33
C LEU A 524 -5.72 1.73 1.40
N PHE A 525 -6.96 2.17 1.09
CA PHE A 525 -7.20 3.35 0.27
C PHE A 525 -6.66 4.61 0.94
N VAL A 526 -7.08 4.90 2.18
CA VAL A 526 -6.68 6.12 2.88
C VAL A 526 -5.18 6.18 3.07
N PHE A 527 -4.59 5.03 3.39
CA PHE A 527 -3.15 4.86 3.47
C PHE A 527 -2.45 5.21 2.16
N SER A 528 -2.86 4.58 1.05
CA SER A 528 -2.31 4.85 -0.28
C SER A 528 -2.51 6.29 -0.72
N TYR A 529 -3.64 6.88 -0.34
CA TYR A 529 -4.03 8.25 -0.67
C TYR A 529 -3.16 9.28 0.05
N ALA A 530 -2.86 9.06 1.34
CA ALA A 530 -1.92 9.88 2.10
C ALA A 530 -0.47 9.64 1.65
N PHE A 531 -0.12 8.39 1.32
CA PHE A 531 1.24 8.01 0.94
C PHE A 531 1.79 8.79 -0.27
N ALA A 532 0.98 9.01 -1.30
CA ALA A 532 1.41 9.78 -2.46
C ALA A 532 1.82 11.22 -2.09
N ASP A 533 1.08 11.85 -1.19
CA ASP A 533 1.38 13.18 -0.68
C ASP A 533 2.63 13.17 0.21
N ILE A 534 2.73 12.20 1.11
CA ILE A 534 3.89 11.98 1.97
C ILE A 534 5.17 11.89 1.12
N LEU A 535 5.19 11.04 0.08
CA LEU A 535 6.33 10.92 -0.83
C LEU A 535 6.70 12.22 -1.56
N ASP A 536 5.71 13.00 -1.97
CA ASP A 536 5.95 14.26 -2.69
C ASP A 536 6.40 15.38 -1.75
N GLU A 537 5.82 15.48 -0.56
CA GLU A 537 6.23 16.43 0.47
C GLU A 537 7.62 16.12 1.01
N MET A 538 7.98 14.83 1.08
CA MET A 538 9.34 14.38 1.39
C MET A 538 10.36 14.90 0.38
N LYS A 539 10.08 14.93 -0.92
CA LYS A 539 11.05 15.44 -1.92
C LYS A 539 11.46 16.90 -1.71
N LYS A 540 10.72 17.69 -0.91
CA LYS A 540 10.99 19.11 -0.66
C LYS A 540 12.09 19.32 0.41
N PRO A 541 13.00 20.30 0.24
CA PRO A 541 14.11 20.54 1.17
C PRO A 541 13.63 20.98 2.58
N HIS A 542 14.47 20.72 3.59
CA HIS A 542 14.31 21.16 4.99
C HIS A 542 13.09 20.62 5.78
N ARG A 543 12.58 19.44 5.42
CA ARG A 543 11.47 18.79 6.15
C ARG A 543 11.84 17.52 6.89
N PHE A 544 13.13 17.34 7.13
CA PHE A 544 13.65 16.18 7.84
C PHE A 544 13.53 16.43 9.34
N ASN A 545 12.66 15.69 10.05
CA ASN A 545 12.54 15.83 11.50
C ASN A 545 13.47 14.84 12.22
N LEU A 546 14.63 15.32 12.69
CA LEU A 546 15.60 14.53 13.45
C LEU A 546 15.09 14.10 14.84
N PHE A 547 14.02 14.74 15.35
CA PHE A 547 13.45 14.42 16.66
C PHE A 547 13.01 12.96 16.77
N TRP A 548 12.34 12.43 15.76
CA TRP A 548 11.86 11.04 15.78
C TRP A 548 13.00 10.03 15.66
N LEU A 549 14.10 10.40 15.02
CA LEU A 549 15.34 9.61 15.04
C LEU A 549 15.99 9.61 16.41
N GLY A 550 16.08 10.78 17.05
CA GLY A 550 16.54 10.89 18.42
C GLY A 550 15.66 10.08 19.37
N LEU A 551 14.34 10.12 19.20
CA LEU A 551 13.40 9.35 20.01
C LEU A 551 13.53 7.85 19.76
N ILE A 552 13.61 7.39 18.51
CA ILE A 552 13.87 5.98 18.21
C ILE A 552 15.19 5.56 18.84
N PHE A 553 16.26 6.35 18.69
CA PHE A 553 17.58 6.05 19.25
C PHE A 553 17.58 6.04 20.79
N VAL A 554 16.88 6.98 21.43
CA VAL A 554 16.71 7.04 22.89
C VAL A 554 15.85 5.89 23.38
N ILE A 555 14.77 5.53 22.68
CA ILE A 555 13.98 4.34 22.99
C ILE A 555 14.83 3.08 22.80
N SER A 556 15.66 3.00 21.75
CA SER A 556 16.61 1.90 21.52
C SER A 556 17.58 1.77 22.69
N ALA A 557 18.21 2.89 23.07
CA ALA A 557 19.19 2.95 24.13
C ALA A 557 18.56 2.66 25.50
N ALA A 558 17.38 3.24 25.78
CA ALA A 558 16.61 2.98 26.98
C ALA A 558 16.19 1.52 27.05
N LEU A 559 15.69 0.92 25.97
CA LEU A 559 15.34 -0.51 25.93
C LEU A 559 16.57 -1.41 26.13
N ILE A 560 17.73 -1.06 25.59
CA ILE A 560 19.00 -1.76 25.83
C ILE A 560 19.42 -1.67 27.31
N ILE A 561 19.24 -0.51 27.94
CA ILE A 561 19.59 -0.28 29.35
C ILE A 561 18.60 -0.95 30.31
N PHE A 562 17.29 -0.81 30.07
CA PHE A 562 16.22 -1.36 30.90
C PHE A 562 16.04 -2.87 30.75
N ARG A 563 16.50 -3.46 29.63
CA ARG A 563 16.47 -4.91 29.38
C ARG A 563 17.87 -5.50 29.24
N TRP A 564 18.86 -4.96 29.96
CA TRP A 564 20.24 -5.45 29.96
C TRP A 564 20.36 -6.90 30.48
N ASP A 565 19.49 -7.28 31.40
CA ASP A 565 19.25 -8.66 31.88
C ASP A 565 18.94 -9.63 30.73
N VAL A 566 18.18 -9.16 29.73
CA VAL A 566 17.82 -9.95 28.55
C VAL A 566 18.98 -10.10 27.57
N ILE A 567 19.91 -9.14 27.51
CA ILE A 567 21.12 -9.24 26.69
C ILE A 567 22.16 -10.16 27.37
N LYS A 568 22.18 -10.25 28.70
CA LYS A 568 23.01 -11.23 29.44
C LYS A 568 22.56 -12.68 29.22
N GLY A 569 21.27 -12.94 29.07
CA GLY A 569 20.73 -14.30 28.82
C GLY A 569 20.99 -14.87 27.42
N PHE A 570 22.02 -14.42 26.70
CA PHE A 570 22.48 -15.02 25.44
C PHE A 570 23.53 -16.12 25.64
N ASP A 571 24.01 -16.34 26.87
CA ASP A 571 24.96 -17.41 27.20
C ASP A 571 24.30 -18.78 27.45
N ASP A 572 22.98 -18.83 27.67
CA ASP A 572 22.27 -20.10 27.87
C ASP A 572 21.93 -20.76 26.53
N LYS A 573 22.84 -21.62 26.08
CA LYS A 573 22.81 -22.34 24.79
C LYS A 573 21.74 -23.43 24.65
N ASP A 574 20.93 -23.70 25.67
CA ASP A 574 20.17 -24.96 25.73
C ASP A 574 18.68 -24.88 25.39
N LYS A 575 18.19 -23.76 24.84
CA LYS A 575 16.79 -23.67 24.40
C LYS A 575 16.58 -22.85 23.14
N TYR A 576 17.05 -23.33 21.99
CA TYR A 576 16.39 -23.06 20.70
C TYR A 576 16.58 -24.23 19.74
#